data_AF-A0A2N2JBX5-F1
#
_entry.id   AF-A0A2N2JBX5-F1
#
_cell.length_a   1.000
_cell.length_b   1.000
_cell.length_c   1.000
_cell.angle_alpha   90.00
_cell.angle_beta   90.00
_cell.angle_gamma   90.00
#
_symmetry.space_group_name_H-M   'P 1'
#
loop_
_entity.id
_entity.type
_entity.pdbx_description
1 polymer ?
#
loop_
_entity_poly.entity_id
_entity_poly.type
_entity_poly.pdbx_seq_one_letter_code
_entity_poly.pdbx_strand_id
1 'polypeptide(L)'
;MGAKDRGWMDGGDDDASVTTTRPLWATPASERVRAWRPGSPVAEPDPEEEIAPAPSPKPAPRVEVAAAPAEPVHTFDDAQLAELEAAIVGELREPYLASARSLAAAVNELEQRLYDDVVDLAVRLAEAVVHRTVALDRSILLENTRRALRMAGPVSRMTLKCAEEDAPFLREQIDEAVRSEAGRAIEVTVRPSADIDIGGCLLTFDSGIVDARVPQQLSRLADAVKAALHDTAARRAASEPGGDAAEAAVGVPVADLSDDAYLASLDDEEGAP
;
A
#
# COMPACT_ATOMS: atom_id res chain seq x y z
N MET A 1 -6.19 36.25 -56.50
CA MET A 1 -5.11 37.09 -55.92
C MET A 1 -5.16 36.92 -54.42
N GLY A 2 -4.07 36.47 -53.79
CA GLY A 2 -3.92 36.46 -52.33
C GLY A 2 -3.89 35.07 -51.70
N ALA A 3 -2.76 34.37 -51.88
CA ALA A 3 -2.37 33.21 -51.10
C ALA A 3 -1.88 33.61 -49.69
N LYS A 4 -2.05 32.71 -48.72
CA LYS A 4 -1.14 32.42 -47.59
C LYS A 4 -1.81 31.34 -46.71
N ASP A 5 -1.47 30.07 -46.88
CA ASP A 5 -0.32 29.40 -46.23
C ASP A 5 -0.24 29.66 -44.72
N ARG A 6 -0.78 28.70 -43.97
CA ARG A 6 -0.35 28.28 -42.63
C ARG A 6 -0.53 26.76 -42.62
N GLY A 7 0.50 25.95 -42.82
CA GLY A 7 1.79 26.02 -42.13
C GLY A 7 1.73 25.04 -40.97
N TRP A 8 1.67 23.75 -41.30
CA TRP A 8 1.95 22.65 -40.40
C TRP A 8 3.44 22.75 -40.06
N MET A 9 3.77 23.03 -38.79
CA MET A 9 5.12 22.88 -38.27
C MET A 9 5.08 21.94 -37.07
N ASP A 10 5.87 20.90 -37.28
CA ASP A 10 6.35 19.86 -36.39
C ASP A 10 7.37 20.45 -35.39
N GLY A 11 7.58 19.75 -34.27
CA GLY A 11 8.79 19.89 -33.44
C GLY A 11 8.67 20.82 -32.23
N GLY A 12 8.70 20.21 -31.05
CA GLY A 12 8.85 20.87 -29.75
C GLY A 12 9.00 19.84 -28.65
N ASP A 13 10.11 19.08 -28.72
CA ASP A 13 10.61 18.27 -27.61
C ASP A 13 10.69 19.11 -26.33
N ASP A 14 9.77 18.87 -25.39
CA ASP A 14 9.90 19.33 -24.01
C ASP A 14 10.97 18.46 -23.32
N ASP A 15 12.22 18.84 -23.54
CA ASP A 15 13.40 18.35 -22.85
C ASP A 15 13.34 18.87 -21.39
N ALA A 16 12.47 18.26 -20.58
CA ALA A 16 12.45 18.44 -19.15
C ALA A 16 13.73 17.82 -18.59
N SER A 17 14.78 18.62 -18.48
CA SER A 17 16.01 18.29 -17.77
C SER A 17 15.68 18.09 -16.29
N VAL A 18 15.26 16.87 -15.94
CA VAL A 18 15.19 16.40 -14.56
C VAL A 18 16.64 16.21 -14.10
N THR A 19 17.19 17.22 -13.45
CA THR A 19 18.40 17.07 -12.65
C THR A 19 18.08 16.17 -11.46
N THR A 20 18.21 14.85 -11.66
CA THR A 20 18.20 13.88 -10.58
C THR A 20 19.46 14.07 -9.76
N THR A 21 19.29 14.62 -8.55
CA THR A 21 20.33 14.67 -7.53
C THR A 21 20.84 13.26 -7.26
N ARG A 22 22.12 13.06 -7.55
CA ARG A 22 22.81 11.77 -7.53
C ARG A 22 23.06 11.34 -6.08
N PRO A 23 22.50 10.22 -5.58
CA PRO A 23 22.82 9.75 -4.25
C PRO A 23 24.24 9.16 -4.22
N LEU A 24 24.98 9.41 -3.13
CA LEU A 24 26.42 9.14 -2.98
C LEU A 24 26.83 7.66 -3.01
N TRP A 25 25.89 6.72 -3.15
CA TRP A 25 26.16 5.27 -3.13
C TRP A 25 26.14 4.60 -4.52
N ALA A 26 25.84 5.34 -5.59
CA ALA A 26 25.77 4.78 -6.95
C ALA A 26 27.18 4.61 -7.58
N THR A 27 27.64 3.36 -7.72
CA THR A 27 28.87 3.00 -8.44
C THR A 27 28.63 2.89 -9.97
N PRO A 28 29.65 3.03 -10.82
CA PRO A 28 29.50 2.99 -12.28
C PRO A 28 29.01 1.64 -12.85
N ALA A 29 28.96 0.58 -12.03
CA ALA A 29 28.46 -0.73 -12.46
C ALA A 29 26.92 -0.83 -12.49
N SER A 30 26.18 0.10 -11.86
CA SER A 30 24.71 0.09 -11.83
C SER A 30 24.06 0.83 -13.00
N GLU A 31 24.84 1.44 -13.89
CA GLU A 31 24.35 2.19 -15.06
C GLU A 31 23.77 1.32 -16.20
N ARG A 32 23.77 -0.01 -16.06
CA ARG A 32 23.26 -0.94 -17.10
C ARG A 32 21.81 -1.38 -16.95
N VAL A 33 21.02 -0.74 -16.09
CA VAL A 33 19.57 -0.98 -16.09
C VAL A 33 18.91 -0.04 -17.08
N ARG A 34 18.82 -0.46 -18.35
CA ARG A 34 17.95 0.21 -19.32
C ARG A 34 16.50 0.10 -18.82
N ALA A 35 15.78 1.21 -18.86
CA ALA A 35 14.36 1.28 -18.56
C ALA A 35 13.59 0.22 -19.37
N TRP A 36 13.13 -0.83 -18.69
CA TRP A 36 12.32 -1.88 -19.29
C TRP A 36 10.98 -1.29 -19.77
N ARG A 37 10.61 -1.52 -21.03
CA ARG A 37 9.30 -1.16 -21.59
C ARG A 37 8.55 -2.43 -22.00
N PRO A 38 7.23 -2.52 -21.74
CA PRO A 38 6.42 -3.64 -22.21
C PRO A 38 6.41 -3.70 -23.75
N GLY A 39 6.79 -4.85 -24.33
CA GLY A 39 6.79 -5.09 -25.78
C GLY A 39 8.13 -4.89 -26.50
N SER A 40 9.23 -4.63 -25.78
CA SER A 40 10.56 -4.60 -26.40
C SER A 40 11.04 -6.03 -26.71
N PRO A 41 11.54 -6.31 -27.94
CA PRO A 41 12.06 -7.63 -28.28
C PRO A 41 13.29 -7.94 -27.42
N VAL A 42 13.32 -9.15 -26.86
CA VAL A 42 14.50 -9.68 -26.16
C VAL A 42 15.64 -9.72 -27.18
N ALA A 43 16.62 -8.83 -27.01
CA ALA A 43 17.84 -8.89 -27.80
C ALA A 43 18.57 -10.20 -27.46
N GLU A 44 18.88 -11.00 -28.48
CA GLU A 44 19.77 -12.15 -28.34
C GLU A 44 21.09 -11.67 -27.72
N PRO A 45 21.67 -12.42 -26.76
CA PRO A 45 22.92 -12.04 -26.13
C PRO A 45 24.01 -11.94 -27.21
N ASP A 46 24.70 -10.79 -27.25
CA ASP A 46 25.87 -10.58 -28.11
C ASP A 46 26.87 -11.72 -27.90
N PRO A 47 27.48 -12.26 -28.99
CA PRO A 47 28.48 -13.30 -28.87
C PRO A 47 29.64 -12.81 -28.00
N GLU A 48 30.01 -13.67 -27.04
CA GLU A 48 31.04 -13.49 -26.03
C GLU A 48 32.21 -12.63 -26.53
N GLU A 49 32.28 -11.40 -26.01
CA GLU A 49 33.41 -10.52 -26.21
C GLU A 49 34.63 -11.19 -25.56
N GLU A 50 35.54 -11.69 -26.40
CA GLU A 50 36.77 -12.38 -26.03
C GLU A 50 37.58 -11.48 -25.09
N ILE A 51 37.46 -11.73 -23.78
CA ILE A 51 38.19 -11.01 -22.74
C ILE A 51 39.67 -11.31 -22.97
N ALA A 52 40.40 -10.34 -23.51
CA ALA A 52 41.84 -10.42 -23.65
C ALA A 52 42.47 -10.85 -22.31
N PRO A 53 43.41 -11.80 -22.30
CA PRO A 53 44.01 -12.28 -21.06
C PRO A 53 44.63 -11.11 -20.31
N ALA A 54 44.23 -10.95 -19.05
CA ALA A 54 44.72 -9.88 -18.20
C ALA A 54 46.26 -9.84 -18.24
N PRO A 55 46.89 -8.65 -18.35
CA PRO A 55 48.34 -8.55 -18.34
C PRO A 55 48.87 -9.15 -17.04
N SER A 56 49.82 -10.08 -17.16
CA SER A 56 50.40 -10.77 -16.01
C SER A 56 50.84 -9.75 -14.95
N PRO A 57 50.50 -9.95 -13.66
CA PRO A 57 50.88 -9.02 -12.63
C PRO A 57 52.41 -8.92 -12.61
N LYS A 58 52.94 -7.69 -12.74
CA LYS A 58 54.38 -7.43 -12.52
C LYS A 58 54.76 -8.04 -11.17
N PRO A 59 55.87 -8.79 -11.07
CA PRO A 59 56.30 -9.35 -9.80
C PRO A 59 56.44 -8.20 -8.81
N ALA A 60 55.63 -8.25 -7.75
CA ALA A 60 55.72 -7.29 -6.65
C ALA A 60 57.17 -7.29 -6.14
N PRO A 61 57.73 -6.12 -5.78
CA PRO A 61 59.03 -6.08 -5.14
C PRO A 61 58.99 -6.99 -3.93
N ARG A 62 59.94 -7.94 -3.87
CA ARG A 62 60.08 -8.86 -2.75
C ARG A 62 60.47 -8.01 -1.55
N VAL A 63 59.48 -7.62 -0.75
CA VAL A 63 59.72 -6.99 0.54
C VAL A 63 60.38 -8.06 1.40
N GLU A 64 61.69 -7.98 1.58
CA GLU A 64 62.36 -8.67 2.67
C GLU A 64 61.77 -8.10 3.94
N VAL A 65 60.84 -8.84 4.54
CA VAL A 65 60.33 -8.56 5.87
C VAL A 65 61.50 -8.82 6.81
N ALA A 66 62.32 -7.79 7.04
CA ALA A 66 63.22 -7.76 8.16
C ALA A 66 62.37 -8.07 9.39
N ALA A 67 62.74 -9.13 10.11
CA ALA A 67 62.08 -9.53 11.34
C ALA A 67 62.17 -8.38 12.35
N ALA A 68 61.19 -7.48 12.28
CA ALA A 68 60.93 -6.53 13.33
C ALA A 68 60.66 -7.35 14.60
N PRO A 69 61.20 -6.94 15.76
CA PRO A 69 60.87 -7.61 17.02
C PRO A 69 59.36 -7.61 17.13
N ALA A 70 58.78 -8.81 17.20
CA ALA A 70 57.35 -8.98 17.38
C ALA A 70 56.95 -8.18 18.62
N GLU A 71 56.21 -7.10 18.41
CA GLU A 71 55.55 -6.44 19.53
C GLU A 71 54.68 -7.48 20.22
N PRO A 72 54.63 -7.48 21.57
CA PRO A 72 53.88 -8.48 22.30
C PRO A 72 52.43 -8.44 21.82
N VAL A 73 51.98 -9.52 21.19
CA VAL A 73 50.57 -9.74 20.89
C VAL A 73 49.86 -9.68 22.25
N HIS A 74 49.02 -8.67 22.44
CA HIS A 74 48.21 -8.56 23.64
C HIS A 74 47.29 -9.78 23.69
N THR A 75 47.65 -10.76 24.51
CA THR A 75 46.78 -11.89 24.86
C THR A 75 45.80 -11.36 25.88
N PHE A 76 44.57 -11.09 25.46
CA PHE A 76 43.47 -10.82 26.38
C PHE A 76 43.21 -12.07 27.20
N ASP A 77 42.98 -11.90 28.50
CA ASP A 77 42.46 -12.99 29.32
C ASP A 77 40.96 -13.20 29.03
N ASP A 78 40.44 -14.38 29.38
CA ASP A 78 39.04 -14.74 29.14
C ASP A 78 38.04 -13.75 29.80
N ALA A 79 38.46 -13.10 30.89
CA ALA A 79 37.63 -12.12 31.59
C ALA A 79 37.53 -10.79 30.82
N GLN A 80 38.63 -10.33 30.23
CA GLN A 80 38.70 -9.15 29.38
C GLN A 80 37.92 -9.34 28.07
N LEU A 81 37.96 -10.54 27.50
CA LEU A 81 37.14 -10.91 26.34
C LEU A 81 35.64 -10.87 26.68
N ALA A 82 35.24 -11.49 27.79
CA ALA A 82 33.84 -11.47 28.23
C ALA A 82 33.32 -10.05 28.55
N GLU A 83 34.16 -9.18 29.12
CA GLU A 83 33.81 -7.79 29.40
C GLU A 83 33.65 -6.96 28.11
N LEU A 84 34.52 -7.18 27.12
CA LEU A 84 34.43 -6.53 25.81
C LEU A 84 33.18 -6.98 25.04
N GLU A 85 32.88 -8.28 25.05
CA GLU A 85 31.67 -8.83 24.43
C GLU A 85 30.40 -8.26 25.09
N ALA A 86 30.35 -8.20 26.43
CA ALA A 86 29.23 -7.60 27.15
C ALA A 86 29.07 -6.11 26.82
N ALA A 87 30.18 -5.38 26.65
CA ALA A 87 30.16 -3.97 26.26
C ALA A 87 29.63 -3.78 24.83
N ILE A 88 30.10 -4.58 23.87
CA ILE A 88 29.65 -4.55 22.46
C ILE A 88 28.17 -4.92 22.36
N VAL A 89 27.74 -5.99 23.04
CA VAL A 89 26.34 -6.41 23.07
C VAL A 89 25.47 -5.35 23.72
N GLY A 90 25.92 -4.75 24.83
CA GLY A 90 25.20 -3.68 25.52
C GLY A 90 25.02 -2.42 24.64
N GLU A 91 26.09 -2.00 23.96
CA GLU A 91 26.08 -0.81 23.11
C GLU A 91 25.25 -1.01 21.83
N LEU A 92 25.24 -2.22 21.25
CA LEU A 92 24.47 -2.54 20.04
C LEU A 92 23.01 -2.93 20.30
N ARG A 93 22.65 -3.32 21.52
CA ARG A 93 21.29 -3.77 21.87
C ARG A 93 20.26 -2.66 21.69
N GLU A 94 20.50 -1.49 22.25
CA GLU A 94 19.56 -0.36 22.17
C GLU A 94 19.30 0.12 20.72
N PRO A 95 20.32 0.38 19.87
CA PRO A 95 20.05 0.78 18.49
C PRO A 95 19.37 -0.33 17.68
N TYR A 96 19.66 -1.60 17.95
CA TYR A 96 18.97 -2.72 17.31
C TYR A 96 17.49 -2.79 17.71
N LEU A 97 17.18 -2.71 19.00
CA LEU A 97 15.80 -2.73 19.50
C LEU A 97 15.02 -1.50 19.01
N ALA A 98 15.65 -0.33 18.96
CA ALA A 98 15.05 0.88 18.39
C ALA A 98 14.72 0.69 16.91
N SER A 99 15.64 0.11 16.14
CA SER A 99 15.44 -0.20 14.72
C SER A 99 14.31 -1.20 14.52
N ALA A 100 14.27 -2.28 15.30
CA ALA A 100 13.20 -3.29 15.25
C ALA A 100 11.82 -2.69 15.55
N ARG A 101 11.72 -1.83 16.58
CA ARG A 101 10.47 -1.10 16.89
C ARG A 101 10.05 -0.17 15.76
N SER A 102 11.00 0.54 15.15
CA SER A 102 10.70 1.44 14.02
C SER A 102 10.21 0.68 12.79
N LEU A 103 10.78 -0.49 12.49
CA LEU A 103 10.33 -1.35 11.40
C LEU A 103 8.92 -1.88 11.66
N ALA A 104 8.65 -2.36 12.88
CA ALA A 104 7.32 -2.82 13.27
C ALA A 104 6.26 -1.71 13.13
N ALA A 105 6.61 -0.48 13.53
CA ALA A 105 5.73 0.68 13.35
C ALA A 105 5.47 0.99 11.86
N ALA A 106 6.52 0.95 11.02
CA ALA A 106 6.40 1.19 9.58
C ALA A 106 5.55 0.13 8.87
N VAL A 107 5.70 -1.15 9.25
CA VAL A 107 4.87 -2.25 8.72
C VAL A 107 3.40 -2.04 9.10
N ASN A 108 3.12 -1.73 10.37
CA ASN A 108 1.75 -1.45 10.81
C ASN A 108 1.13 -0.25 10.08
N GLU A 109 1.90 0.81 9.85
CA GLU A 109 1.43 1.97 9.09
C GLU A 109 1.11 1.61 7.63
N LEU A 110 1.94 0.77 7.00
CA LEU A 110 1.70 0.26 5.65
C LEU A 110 0.43 -0.59 5.59
N GLU A 111 0.21 -1.48 6.55
CA GLU A 111 -1.00 -2.30 6.62
C GLU A 111 -2.26 -1.43 6.73
N GLN A 112 -2.26 -0.42 7.61
CA GLN A 112 -3.40 0.51 7.77
C GLN A 112 -3.72 1.22 6.45
N ARG A 113 -2.69 1.72 5.74
CA ARG A 113 -2.87 2.34 4.42
C ARG A 113 -3.46 1.37 3.40
N LEU A 114 -2.95 0.14 3.34
CA LEU A 114 -3.47 -0.87 2.43
C LEU A 114 -4.94 -1.21 2.73
N TYR A 115 -5.33 -1.28 4.00
CA TYR A 115 -6.74 -1.48 4.36
C TYR A 115 -7.61 -0.33 3.90
N ASP A 116 -7.18 0.91 4.12
CA ASP A 116 -7.89 2.09 3.65
C ASP A 116 -8.04 2.12 2.13
N ASP A 117 -6.96 1.86 1.39
CA ASP A 117 -6.95 1.84 -0.07
C ASP A 117 -7.87 0.75 -0.65
N VAL A 118 -7.88 -0.44 -0.04
CA VAL A 118 -8.75 -1.55 -0.47
C VAL A 118 -10.23 -1.22 -0.22
N VAL A 119 -10.57 -0.62 0.92
CA VAL A 119 -11.94 -0.19 1.19
C VAL A 119 -12.37 0.90 0.21
N ASP A 120 -11.53 1.90 -0.05
CA ASP A 120 -11.83 2.97 -0.98
C ASP A 120 -12.03 2.44 -2.41
N LEU A 121 -11.22 1.48 -2.85
CA LEU A 121 -11.42 0.79 -4.12
C LEU A 121 -12.75 0.04 -4.16
N ALA A 122 -13.10 -0.68 -3.10
CA ALA A 122 -14.36 -1.42 -3.00
C ALA A 122 -15.57 -0.47 -3.06
N VAL A 123 -15.49 0.70 -2.42
CA VAL A 123 -16.54 1.74 -2.47
C VAL A 123 -16.73 2.26 -3.89
N ARG A 124 -15.65 2.62 -4.59
CA ARG A 124 -15.73 3.11 -5.98
C ARG A 124 -16.30 2.06 -6.93
N LEU A 125 -15.94 0.78 -6.72
CA LEU A 125 -16.50 -0.31 -7.50
C LEU A 125 -17.99 -0.49 -7.21
N ALA A 126 -18.40 -0.41 -5.94
CA ALA A 126 -19.80 -0.48 -5.55
C ALA A 126 -20.61 0.68 -6.15
N GLU A 127 -20.09 1.91 -6.16
CA GLU A 127 -20.72 3.06 -6.80
C GLU A 127 -20.96 2.80 -8.30
N ALA A 128 -19.92 2.34 -9.01
CA ALA A 128 -20.02 2.04 -10.44
C ALA A 128 -21.07 0.94 -10.73
N VAL A 129 -21.11 -0.10 -9.89
CA VAL A 129 -22.10 -1.19 -10.02
C VAL A 129 -23.51 -0.67 -9.73
N VAL A 130 -23.71 0.11 -8.67
CA VAL A 130 -25.04 0.66 -8.33
C VAL A 130 -25.55 1.57 -9.43
N HIS A 131 -24.72 2.50 -9.93
CA HIS A 131 -25.10 3.38 -11.03
C HIS A 131 -25.49 2.58 -12.28
N ARG A 132 -24.72 1.53 -12.61
CA ARG A 132 -25.04 0.66 -13.75
C ARG A 132 -26.34 -0.11 -13.52
N THR A 133 -26.59 -0.60 -12.32
CA THR A 133 -27.77 -1.40 -12.00
C THR A 133 -29.03 -0.55 -12.04
N VAL A 134 -29.01 0.67 -11.49
CA VAL A 134 -30.14 1.60 -11.55
C VAL A 134 -30.44 2.03 -12.99
N ALA A 135 -29.40 2.23 -13.81
CA ALA A 135 -29.60 2.55 -15.22
C ALA A 135 -30.30 1.40 -16.00
N LEU A 136 -30.13 0.15 -15.57
CA LEU A 136 -30.78 -1.02 -16.16
C LEU A 136 -32.19 -1.25 -15.59
N ASP A 137 -32.38 -1.03 -14.29
CA ASP A 137 -33.64 -1.25 -13.59
C ASP A 137 -33.99 -0.08 -12.67
N ARG A 138 -34.93 0.75 -13.12
CA ARG A 138 -35.44 1.92 -12.37
C ARG A 138 -36.34 1.52 -11.19
N SER A 139 -36.73 0.25 -11.04
CA SER A 139 -37.49 -0.21 -9.86
C SER A 139 -36.68 -0.09 -8.57
N ILE A 140 -35.35 -0.23 -8.67
CA ILE A 140 -34.40 -0.08 -7.54
C ILE A 140 -34.45 1.35 -6.98
N LEU A 141 -34.60 2.35 -7.85
CA LEU A 141 -34.76 3.74 -7.43
C LEU A 141 -36.04 3.94 -6.58
N LEU A 142 -37.13 3.27 -6.96
CA LEU A 142 -38.38 3.31 -6.21
C LEU A 142 -38.21 2.69 -4.82
N GLU A 143 -37.51 1.56 -4.74
CA GLU A 143 -37.22 0.90 -3.46
C GLU A 143 -36.33 1.75 -2.56
N ASN A 144 -35.28 2.36 -3.11
CA ASN A 144 -34.42 3.30 -2.38
C ASN A 144 -35.23 4.49 -1.84
N THR A 145 -36.13 5.03 -2.68
CA THR A 145 -37.02 6.12 -2.29
C THR A 145 -37.99 5.69 -1.19
N ARG A 146 -38.61 4.50 -1.28
CA ARG A 146 -39.48 3.95 -0.22
C ARG A 146 -38.73 3.80 1.10
N ARG A 147 -37.49 3.32 1.06
CA ARG A 147 -36.62 3.24 2.24
C ARG A 147 -36.38 4.61 2.86
N ALA A 148 -36.06 5.61 2.04
CA ALA A 148 -35.86 6.98 2.49
C ALA A 148 -37.16 7.60 3.09
N LEU A 149 -38.32 7.30 2.50
CA LEU A 149 -39.63 7.71 3.01
C LEU A 149 -39.92 7.10 4.39
N ARG A 150 -39.63 5.81 4.60
CA ARG A 150 -39.77 5.17 5.92
C ARG A 150 -38.90 5.84 6.99
N MET A 151 -37.70 6.28 6.62
CA MET A 151 -36.79 6.98 7.53
C MET A 151 -37.26 8.40 7.86
N ALA A 152 -37.92 9.08 6.93
CA ALA A 152 -38.49 10.42 7.14
C ALA A 152 -39.66 10.41 8.13
N GLY A 153 -40.40 9.30 8.22
CA GLY A 153 -41.56 9.17 9.11
C GLY A 153 -42.76 10.01 8.66
N PRO A 154 -43.74 10.26 9.55
CA PRO A 154 -44.97 10.96 9.20
C PRO A 154 -44.72 12.47 9.09
N VAL A 155 -44.64 12.98 7.85
CA VAL A 155 -44.47 14.41 7.53
C VAL A 155 -45.62 14.92 6.65
N SER A 156 -45.97 16.20 6.75
CA SER A 156 -47.07 16.80 5.97
C SER A 156 -46.65 17.24 4.57
N ARG A 157 -45.40 17.71 4.42
CA ARG A 157 -44.81 18.20 3.18
C ARG A 157 -43.37 17.73 3.07
N MET A 158 -42.96 17.32 1.87
CA MET A 158 -41.55 17.07 1.56
C MET A 158 -41.17 17.49 0.15
N THR A 159 -39.88 17.78 -0.04
CA THR A 159 -39.26 17.99 -1.34
C THR A 159 -38.28 16.84 -1.60
N LEU A 160 -38.45 16.15 -2.73
CA LEU A 160 -37.56 15.11 -3.20
C LEU A 160 -36.67 15.69 -4.29
N LYS A 161 -35.36 15.76 -4.06
CA LYS A 161 -34.37 16.07 -5.09
C LYS A 161 -33.80 14.77 -5.67
N CYS A 162 -33.72 14.70 -6.99
CA CYS A 162 -33.21 13.55 -7.73
C CYS A 162 -32.48 13.99 -9.02
N ALA A 163 -31.79 13.06 -9.67
CA ALA A 163 -31.19 13.30 -10.97
C ALA A 163 -32.23 13.72 -12.02
N GLU A 164 -31.81 14.51 -13.02
CA GLU A 164 -32.70 14.98 -14.10
C GLU A 164 -33.35 13.83 -14.86
N GLU A 165 -32.61 12.74 -15.07
CA GLU A 165 -33.07 11.53 -15.76
C GLU A 165 -34.12 10.74 -14.97
N ASP A 166 -34.06 10.81 -13.64
CA ASP A 166 -34.92 10.05 -12.72
C ASP A 166 -36.23 10.79 -12.40
N ALA A 167 -36.23 12.11 -12.56
CA ALA A 167 -37.36 12.97 -12.26
C ALA A 167 -38.70 12.58 -12.95
N PRO A 168 -38.77 12.22 -14.25
CA PRO A 168 -40.04 11.83 -14.86
C PRO A 168 -40.60 10.53 -14.27
N PHE A 169 -39.76 9.50 -14.10
CA PHE A 169 -40.16 8.21 -13.52
C PHE A 169 -40.65 8.37 -12.08
N LEU A 170 -39.94 9.15 -11.27
CA LEU A 170 -40.35 9.40 -9.88
C LEU A 170 -41.66 10.16 -9.80
N ARG A 171 -41.92 11.17 -10.65
CA ARG A 171 -43.20 11.90 -10.62
C ARG A 171 -44.41 11.00 -10.86
N GLU A 172 -44.27 9.97 -11.70
CA GLU A 172 -45.37 9.06 -12.01
C GLU A 172 -45.65 8.06 -10.88
N GLN A 173 -44.60 7.60 -10.17
CA GLN A 173 -44.71 6.49 -9.21
C GLN A 173 -44.68 6.95 -7.74
N ILE A 174 -44.24 8.17 -7.44
CA ILE A 174 -44.06 8.65 -6.06
C ILE A 174 -45.38 8.73 -5.31
N ASP A 175 -46.47 9.12 -5.96
CA ASP A 175 -47.78 9.26 -5.31
C ASP A 175 -48.33 7.91 -4.83
N GLU A 176 -48.01 6.82 -5.54
CA GLU A 176 -48.33 5.46 -5.09
C GLU A 176 -47.41 5.05 -3.94
N ALA A 177 -46.10 5.28 -4.06
CA ALA A 177 -45.13 4.94 -3.01
C ALA A 177 -45.38 5.67 -1.68
N VAL A 178 -45.80 6.93 -1.73
CA VAL A 178 -46.17 7.73 -0.55
C VAL A 178 -47.44 7.18 0.10
N ARG A 179 -48.46 6.85 -0.70
CA ARG A 179 -49.69 6.25 -0.17
C ARG A 179 -49.44 4.91 0.50
N SER A 180 -48.56 4.07 -0.07
CA SER A 180 -48.25 2.75 0.49
C SER A 180 -47.43 2.82 1.79
N GLU A 181 -46.44 3.70 1.86
CA GLU A 181 -45.49 3.72 2.99
C GLU A 181 -45.90 4.66 4.13
N ALA A 182 -46.46 5.83 3.81
CA ALA A 182 -46.77 6.85 4.81
C ALA A 182 -48.23 6.85 5.29
N GLY A 183 -49.12 6.11 4.61
CA GLY A 183 -50.53 5.95 4.98
C GLY A 183 -51.35 7.25 5.02
N ARG A 184 -50.80 8.37 4.52
CA ARG A 184 -51.43 9.70 4.48
C ARG A 184 -51.05 10.43 3.18
N ALA A 185 -51.87 11.39 2.78
CA ALA A 185 -51.58 12.29 1.67
C ALA A 185 -50.48 13.27 2.09
N ILE A 186 -49.23 12.94 1.77
CA ILE A 186 -48.09 13.85 1.91
C ILE A 186 -47.95 14.63 0.60
N GLU A 187 -47.85 15.96 0.68
CA GLU A 187 -47.53 16.79 -0.48
C GLU A 187 -46.04 16.59 -0.82
N VAL A 188 -45.74 15.85 -1.89
CA VAL A 188 -44.36 15.60 -2.35
C VAL A 188 -44.07 16.40 -3.60
N THR A 189 -43.07 17.28 -3.53
CA THR A 189 -42.59 18.04 -4.68
C THR A 189 -41.28 17.43 -5.20
N VAL A 190 -41.31 16.88 -6.41
CA VAL A 190 -40.10 16.35 -7.08
C VAL A 190 -39.36 17.48 -7.80
N ARG A 191 -38.10 17.69 -7.43
CA ARG A 191 -37.20 18.68 -8.03
C ARG A 191 -36.00 17.98 -8.68
N PRO A 192 -35.78 18.16 -10.00
CA PRO A 192 -34.54 17.71 -10.62
C PRO A 192 -33.35 18.55 -10.12
N SER A 193 -32.19 17.92 -9.99
CA SER A 193 -30.94 18.53 -9.53
C SER A 193 -29.76 17.89 -10.24
N ALA A 194 -28.83 18.70 -10.77
CA ALA A 194 -27.60 18.21 -11.41
C ALA A 194 -26.57 17.68 -10.40
N ASP A 195 -26.66 18.10 -9.13
CA ASP A 195 -25.74 17.66 -8.05
C ASP A 195 -26.02 16.24 -7.53
N ILE A 196 -26.98 15.52 -8.10
CA ILE A 196 -27.40 14.19 -7.64
C ILE A 196 -27.22 13.20 -8.78
N ASP A 197 -26.38 12.19 -8.52
CA ASP A 197 -26.17 11.08 -9.43
C ASP A 197 -27.40 10.18 -9.56
N ILE A 198 -27.44 9.44 -10.67
CA ILE A 198 -28.50 8.48 -10.99
C ILE A 198 -28.70 7.47 -9.85
N GLY A 199 -29.96 7.28 -9.44
CA GLY A 199 -30.30 6.37 -8.34
C GLY A 199 -30.22 6.97 -6.94
N GLY A 200 -29.65 8.17 -6.81
CA GLY A 200 -29.66 8.94 -5.58
C GLY A 200 -30.93 9.77 -5.41
N CYS A 201 -31.38 9.91 -4.17
CA CYS A 201 -32.40 10.90 -3.82
C CYS A 201 -32.08 11.60 -2.50
N LEU A 202 -32.47 12.86 -2.40
CA LEU A 202 -32.33 13.67 -1.20
C LEU A 202 -33.71 14.19 -0.81
N LEU A 203 -34.18 13.77 0.37
CA LEU A 203 -35.47 14.20 0.91
C LEU A 203 -35.24 15.35 1.88
N THR A 204 -35.99 16.43 1.70
CA THR A 204 -36.01 17.58 2.61
C THR A 204 -37.44 17.81 3.08
N PHE A 205 -37.62 17.92 4.39
CA PHE A 205 -38.92 18.14 5.03
C PHE A 205 -38.74 19.02 6.27
N ASP A 206 -39.84 19.48 6.87
CA ASP A 206 -39.79 20.49 7.94
C ASP A 206 -39.01 20.02 9.19
N SER A 207 -39.05 18.72 9.48
CA SER A 207 -38.33 18.11 10.61
C SER A 207 -36.89 17.69 10.30
N GLY A 208 -36.39 17.83 9.06
CA GLY A 208 -35.03 17.47 8.73
C GLY A 208 -34.76 17.07 7.28
N ILE A 209 -33.63 16.41 7.08
CA ILE A 209 -33.13 15.98 5.77
C ILE A 209 -32.77 14.50 5.86
N VAL A 210 -33.26 13.71 4.92
CA VAL A 210 -32.84 12.31 4.74
C VAL A 210 -32.03 12.22 3.46
N ASP A 211 -30.73 11.98 3.63
CA ASP A 211 -29.80 11.78 2.54
C ASP A 211 -29.74 10.29 2.16
N ALA A 212 -30.31 9.98 1.00
CA ALA A 212 -30.30 8.66 0.39
C ALA A 212 -29.50 8.66 -0.93
N ARG A 213 -28.55 9.60 -1.10
CA ARG A 213 -27.59 9.57 -2.21
C ARG A 213 -26.68 8.36 -2.08
N VAL A 214 -26.42 7.68 -3.21
CA VAL A 214 -25.60 6.47 -3.27
C VAL A 214 -24.21 6.66 -2.64
N PRO A 215 -23.47 7.76 -2.94
CA PRO A 215 -22.15 7.97 -2.34
C PRO A 215 -22.21 8.10 -0.81
N GLN A 216 -23.22 8.77 -0.27
CA GLN A 216 -23.37 8.96 1.18
C GLN A 216 -23.71 7.62 1.89
N GLN A 217 -24.51 6.78 1.25
CA GLN A 217 -24.84 5.45 1.79
C GLN A 217 -23.61 4.54 1.82
N LEU A 218 -22.82 4.55 0.74
CA LEU A 218 -21.60 3.73 0.64
C LEU A 218 -20.48 4.23 1.55
N SER A 219 -20.31 5.56 1.68
CA SER A 219 -19.37 6.15 2.64
C SER A 219 -19.67 5.73 4.07
N ARG A 220 -20.95 5.75 4.50
CA ARG A 220 -21.33 5.28 5.84
C ARG A 220 -21.00 3.79 6.05
N LEU A 221 -21.17 2.97 5.02
CA LEU A 221 -20.79 1.56 5.07
C LEU A 221 -19.27 1.39 5.13
N ALA A 222 -18.53 2.18 4.36
CA ALA A 222 -17.07 2.19 4.34
C ALA A 222 -16.51 2.53 5.73
N ASP A 223 -17.03 3.58 6.37
CA ASP A 223 -16.62 3.99 7.71
C ASP A 223 -16.85 2.87 8.73
N ALA A 224 -17.99 2.19 8.65
CA ALA A 224 -18.30 1.05 9.52
C ALA A 224 -17.35 -0.14 9.28
N VAL A 225 -17.00 -0.42 8.02
CA VAL A 225 -16.06 -1.49 7.66
C VAL A 225 -14.64 -1.14 8.11
N LYS A 226 -14.17 0.10 7.89
CA LYS A 226 -12.85 0.59 8.36
C LYS A 226 -12.76 0.47 9.87
N ALA A 227 -13.76 0.95 10.60
CA ALA A 227 -13.81 0.83 12.06
C ALA A 227 -13.73 -0.63 12.53
N ALA A 228 -14.45 -1.55 11.88
CA ALA A 228 -14.39 -2.97 12.20
C ALA A 228 -13.02 -3.60 11.89
N LEU A 229 -12.41 -3.26 10.75
CA LEU A 229 -11.08 -3.74 10.38
C LEU A 229 -10.01 -3.25 11.36
N HIS A 230 -10.07 -1.98 11.77
CA HIS A 230 -9.14 -1.41 12.73
C HIS A 230 -9.30 -2.06 14.11
N ASP A 231 -10.53 -2.36 14.56
CA ASP A 231 -10.76 -3.12 15.79
C ASP A 231 -10.17 -4.54 15.69
N THR A 232 -10.34 -5.22 14.56
CA THR A 232 -9.75 -6.57 14.37
C THR A 232 -8.22 -6.54 14.33
N ALA A 233 -7.61 -5.53 13.71
CA ALA A 233 -6.16 -5.33 13.70
C ALA A 233 -5.63 -5.04 15.10
N ALA A 234 -6.31 -4.18 15.87
CA ALA A 234 -5.96 -3.88 17.25
C ALA A 234 -6.07 -5.12 18.15
N ARG A 235 -7.14 -5.91 17.99
CA ARG A 235 -7.30 -7.19 18.71
C ARG A 235 -6.23 -8.20 18.33
N ARG A 236 -5.83 -8.26 17.06
CA ARG A 236 -4.76 -9.14 16.60
C ARG A 236 -3.44 -8.78 17.27
N ALA A 237 -3.07 -7.50 17.24
CA ALA A 237 -1.89 -6.97 17.92
C ALA A 237 -1.92 -7.23 19.44
N ALA A 238 -3.08 -7.13 20.08
CA ALA A 238 -3.25 -7.44 21.51
C ALA A 238 -3.27 -8.96 21.81
N SER A 239 -3.59 -9.80 20.82
CA SER A 239 -3.69 -11.26 20.96
C SER A 239 -2.38 -11.99 20.69
N GLU A 240 -1.35 -11.33 20.16
CA GLU A 240 0.00 -11.91 20.12
C GLU A 240 0.54 -12.00 21.56
N PRO A 241 0.67 -13.21 22.14
CA PRO A 241 1.34 -13.34 23.43
C PRO A 241 2.84 -13.22 23.15
N GLY A 242 3.39 -12.01 23.30
CA GLY A 242 4.76 -11.73 22.87
C GLY A 242 5.49 -10.65 23.65
N GLY A 243 5.16 -10.45 24.94
CA GLY A 243 5.90 -9.56 25.84
C GLY A 243 6.98 -10.26 26.67
N ASP A 244 6.75 -11.50 27.10
CA ASP A 244 7.73 -12.28 27.89
C ASP A 244 8.46 -13.38 27.07
N ALA A 245 8.06 -13.59 25.81
CA ALA A 245 8.77 -14.51 24.90
C ALA A 245 9.82 -13.79 24.03
N ALA A 246 9.81 -12.45 23.96
CA ALA A 246 10.83 -11.70 23.22
C ALA A 246 12.20 -11.71 23.94
N GLU A 247 12.24 -11.96 25.25
CA GLU A 247 13.49 -12.25 25.94
C GLU A 247 13.99 -13.69 25.66
N ALA A 248 13.09 -14.62 25.29
CA ALA A 248 13.44 -15.98 24.90
C ALA A 248 13.78 -16.14 23.40
N ALA A 249 13.25 -15.28 22.52
CA ALA A 249 13.47 -15.34 21.08
C ALA A 249 14.64 -14.46 20.58
N VAL A 250 15.18 -13.57 21.43
CA VAL A 250 16.55 -13.04 21.27
C VAL A 250 17.58 -14.03 21.84
N GLY A 251 17.15 -15.22 22.23
CA GLY A 251 17.99 -16.41 22.14
C GLY A 251 18.13 -16.83 20.67
N VAL A 252 18.83 -16.01 19.86
CA VAL A 252 19.66 -16.64 18.83
C VAL A 252 20.59 -17.52 19.66
N PRO A 253 20.58 -18.85 19.53
CA PRO A 253 21.69 -19.61 20.04
C PRO A 253 22.85 -19.11 19.20
N VAL A 254 23.66 -18.21 19.77
CA VAL A 254 25.08 -18.18 19.45
C VAL A 254 25.56 -19.51 20.02
N ALA A 255 25.23 -20.59 19.30
CA ALA A 255 25.82 -21.89 19.54
C ALA A 255 27.31 -21.62 19.40
N ASP A 256 28.02 -21.84 20.49
CA ASP A 256 29.47 -21.84 20.57
C ASP A 256 30.09 -22.07 19.20
N LEU A 257 30.57 -20.99 18.58
CA LEU A 257 31.55 -21.06 17.52
C LEU A 257 32.91 -21.41 18.16
N SER A 258 32.92 -22.48 18.97
CA SER A 258 34.13 -23.19 19.31
C SER A 258 34.48 -24.04 18.09
N ASP A 259 35.63 -23.74 17.50
CA ASP A 259 36.17 -24.31 16.27
C ASP A 259 36.39 -25.84 16.29
N ASP A 260 36.03 -26.55 17.36
CA ASP A 260 36.34 -27.98 17.54
C ASP A 260 35.33 -28.93 16.89
N ALA A 261 34.11 -28.49 16.58
CA ALA A 261 33.07 -29.39 16.05
C ALA A 261 33.13 -29.61 14.53
N TYR A 262 33.81 -28.74 13.76
CA TYR A 262 33.84 -28.85 12.29
C TYR A 262 34.95 -29.79 11.79
N LEU A 263 36.04 -29.97 12.55
CA LEU A 263 37.17 -30.81 12.15
C LEU A 263 36.96 -32.31 12.44
N ALA A 264 36.00 -32.69 13.28
CA ALA A 264 35.72 -34.09 13.58
C ALA A 264 34.87 -34.82 12.50
N SER A 265 34.35 -34.11 11.49
CA SER A 265 33.48 -34.69 10.47
C SER A 265 34.15 -34.97 9.12
N LEU A 266 35.46 -34.73 9.01
CA LEU A 266 36.23 -34.91 7.76
C LEU A 266 37.21 -36.10 7.76
N ASP A 267 37.37 -36.82 8.88
CA ASP A 267 38.35 -37.92 8.99
C ASP A 267 37.76 -39.34 8.89
N ASP A 268 36.45 -39.51 8.67
CA ASP A 268 35.80 -40.85 8.66
C ASP A 268 35.60 -41.48 7.25
N GLU A 269 36.15 -40.91 6.18
CA GLU A 269 36.05 -41.45 4.80
C GLU A 269 37.37 -42.01 4.23
N GLU A 270 38.35 -42.37 5.06
CA GLU A 270 39.45 -43.24 4.62
C GLU A 270 39.64 -44.45 5.53
N GLY A 271 39.04 -45.56 5.12
CA GLY A 271 39.64 -46.88 5.33
C GLY A 271 38.77 -47.88 6.07
N ALA A 272 38.14 -48.77 5.31
CA ALA A 272 38.13 -50.17 5.71
C ALA A 272 38.00 -51.09 4.47
N PRO A 273 38.58 -52.30 4.54
CA PRO A 273 39.10 -53.09 3.40
C PRO A 273 38.09 -53.91 2.60
#